data_AF-A0A966IZP4-F1
#
_entry.id   AF-A0A966IZP4-F1
#
_cell.length_a   1.000
_cell.length_b   1.000
_cell.length_c   1.000
_cell.angle_alpha   90.00
_cell.angle_beta   90.00
_cell.angle_gamma   90.00
#
_symmetry.space_group_name_H-M   'P 1'
#
loop_
_entity.id
_entity.type
_entity.pdbx_description
1 polymer ?
#
loop_
_entity_poly.entity_id
_entity_poly.type
_entity_poly.pdbx_seq_one_letter_code
_entity_poly.pdbx_strand_id
1 'polypeptide(L)'
;DISLVCADINRPNGLCFSPDEQRMYIVESGTTPRRIHVFDLSDDGRQLRNGRLFMTADTEGTPDGFRCDVDGNLWAGWGMGEGHDGVRVFAPDATPLAHIHLPERCANVCFGGARRNRLFMAASHSLYALYVNTQGATAC
;
A
#
# COMPACT_ATOMS: atom_id res chain seq x y z
N ASP A 1 -11.58 20.93 13.42
CA ASP A 1 -11.94 21.16 12.00
C ASP A 1 -11.56 19.95 11.15
N ILE A 2 -12.39 19.61 10.17
CA ILE A 2 -12.19 18.52 9.21
C ILE A 2 -12.31 19.15 7.81
N SER A 3 -11.35 18.87 6.92
CA SER A 3 -11.33 19.41 5.54
C SER A 3 -11.16 18.29 4.52
N LEU A 4 -11.84 18.43 3.38
CA LEU A 4 -11.67 17.56 2.22
C LEU A 4 -10.38 17.92 1.48
N VAL A 5 -9.50 16.93 1.26
CA VAL A 5 -8.19 17.14 0.60
C VAL A 5 -8.06 16.47 -0.76
N CYS A 6 -8.95 15.53 -1.08
CA CYS A 6 -9.01 14.83 -2.36
C CYS A 6 -10.41 14.24 -2.53
N ALA A 7 -11.03 14.47 -3.70
CA ALA A 7 -12.42 14.09 -3.99
C ALA A 7 -12.53 13.19 -5.24
N ASP A 8 -11.43 13.00 -5.95
CA ASP A 8 -11.33 12.49 -7.31
C ASP A 8 -10.87 11.02 -7.39
N ILE A 9 -10.62 10.37 -6.26
CA ILE A 9 -10.33 8.94 -6.21
C ILE A 9 -11.62 8.13 -6.13
N ASN A 10 -11.92 7.36 -7.18
CA ASN A 10 -13.09 6.50 -7.22
C ASN A 10 -12.93 5.25 -6.34
N ARG A 11 -13.76 5.14 -5.29
CA ARG A 11 -13.71 4.05 -4.28
C ARG A 11 -12.31 3.92 -3.67
N PRO A 12 -11.86 4.92 -2.88
CA PRO A 12 -10.56 4.87 -2.22
C PRO A 12 -10.51 3.70 -1.24
N ASN A 13 -9.34 3.09 -1.10
CA ASN A 13 -9.16 1.99 -0.16
C ASN A 13 -7.85 2.15 0.64
N GLY A 14 -6.82 1.35 0.36
CA GLY A 14 -5.51 1.48 1.02
C GLY A 14 -4.91 2.88 0.86
N LEU A 15 -4.30 3.37 1.93
CA LEU A 15 -3.49 4.58 1.96
C LEU A 15 -2.31 4.42 2.91
N CYS A 16 -1.22 5.12 2.62
CA CYS A 16 -0.10 5.33 3.54
C CYS A 16 0.73 6.54 3.09
N PHE A 17 1.58 7.02 3.99
CA PHE A 17 2.56 8.05 3.69
C PHE A 17 3.92 7.42 3.35
N SER A 18 4.75 8.14 2.59
CA SER A 18 6.18 7.84 2.50
C SER A 18 6.85 8.00 3.87
N PRO A 19 8.04 7.43 4.10
CA PRO A 19 8.71 7.49 5.40
C PRO A 19 9.04 8.91 5.88
N ASP A 20 9.24 9.83 4.94
CA ASP A 20 9.50 11.25 5.19
C ASP A 20 8.21 12.10 5.24
N GLU A 21 7.03 11.47 5.13
CA GLU A 21 5.71 12.09 5.09
C GLU A 21 5.51 13.13 3.96
N GLN A 22 6.37 13.14 2.93
CA GLN A 22 6.23 14.07 1.81
C GLN A 22 5.27 13.59 0.73
N ARG A 23 4.90 12.30 0.75
CA ARG A 23 3.99 11.71 -0.24
C ARG A 23 2.88 10.92 0.44
N MET A 24 1.70 10.94 -0.16
CA MET A 24 0.58 10.06 0.19
C MET A 24 0.25 9.17 -1.00
N TYR A 25 0.16 7.87 -0.75
CA TYR A 25 -0.28 6.88 -1.71
C TYR A 25 -1.74 6.52 -1.43
N ILE A 26 -2.54 6.32 -2.46
CA ILE A 26 -3.96 5.91 -2.34
C ILE A 26 -4.32 4.90 -3.44
N VAL A 27 -4.96 3.80 -3.07
CA VAL A 27 -5.57 2.87 -4.03
C VAL A 27 -6.90 3.42 -4.52
N GLU A 28 -7.07 3.48 -5.83
CA GLU A 28 -8.34 3.69 -6.53
C GLU A 28 -8.94 2.34 -6.92
N SER A 29 -9.85 1.80 -6.11
CA SER A 29 -10.45 0.47 -6.34
C SER A 29 -11.57 0.47 -7.37
N GLY A 30 -12.08 1.65 -7.75
CA GLY A 30 -13.21 1.81 -8.67
C GLY A 30 -12.85 1.71 -10.15
N THR A 31 -11.59 1.44 -10.48
CA THR A 31 -11.10 1.27 -11.85
C THR A 31 -10.71 -0.19 -12.14
N THR A 32 -10.76 -0.57 -13.42
CA THR A 32 -10.31 -1.88 -13.90
C THR A 32 -9.40 -1.67 -15.11
N PRO A 33 -8.08 -1.96 -15.02
CA PRO A 33 -7.36 -2.43 -13.82
C PRO A 33 -7.31 -1.38 -12.71
N ARG A 34 -7.17 -1.82 -11.45
CA ARG A 34 -7.04 -0.92 -10.28
C ARG A 34 -5.74 -0.11 -10.36
N ARG A 35 -5.75 1.05 -9.73
CA ARG A 35 -4.63 2.00 -9.76
C ARG A 35 -4.19 2.37 -8.36
N ILE A 36 -2.89 2.67 -8.23
CA ILE A 36 -2.35 3.35 -7.05
C ILE A 36 -1.90 4.73 -7.52
N HIS A 37 -2.39 5.75 -6.84
CA HIS A 37 -2.00 7.14 -7.04
C HIS A 37 -1.00 7.55 -5.97
N VAL A 38 -0.15 8.52 -6.30
CA VAL A 38 0.72 9.21 -5.36
C VAL A 38 0.53 10.71 -5.49
N PHE A 39 0.50 11.38 -4.35
CA PHE A 39 0.36 12.81 -4.22
C PHE A 39 1.51 13.34 -3.38
N ASP A 40 1.93 14.57 -3.63
CA ASP A 40 2.84 15.27 -2.74
C ASP A 40 2.01 15.93 -1.62
N LEU A 41 2.48 15.90 -0.38
CA LEU A 41 1.89 16.67 0.73
C LEU A 41 2.42 18.10 0.70
N SER A 42 1.57 19.06 1.08
CA SER A 42 2.03 20.39 1.45
C SER A 42 2.89 20.34 2.72
N ASP A 43 3.76 21.34 2.90
CA ASP A 43 4.66 21.45 4.07
C ASP A 43 3.92 21.42 5.42
N ASP A 44 2.66 21.84 5.46
CA ASP A 44 1.81 21.80 6.66
C ASP A 44 0.98 20.51 6.79
N GLY A 45 1.11 19.58 5.85
CA GLY A 45 0.40 18.30 5.78
C GLY A 45 -1.10 18.39 5.51
N ARG A 46 -1.62 19.57 5.13
CA ARG A 46 -3.07 19.82 5.02
C ARG A 46 -3.64 19.69 3.61
N GLN A 47 -2.79 19.56 2.59
CA GLN A 47 -3.23 19.49 1.19
C GLN A 47 -2.45 18.41 0.43
N LEU A 48 -3.15 17.77 -0.50
CA LEU A 48 -2.55 16.92 -1.51
C LEU A 48 -2.35 17.71 -2.80
N ARG A 49 -1.19 17.53 -3.42
CA ARG A 49 -0.76 18.24 -4.65
C ARG A 49 -0.17 17.26 -5.65
N ASN A 50 -0.08 17.67 -6.91
CA ASN A 50 0.63 16.95 -7.97
C ASN A 50 0.29 15.46 -8.07
N GLY A 51 -1.01 15.14 -7.97
CA GLY A 51 -1.51 13.77 -8.09
C GLY A 51 -1.10 13.14 -9.41
N ARG A 52 -0.54 11.93 -9.32
CA ARG A 52 -0.06 11.16 -10.47
C ARG A 52 -0.20 9.67 -10.20
N LEU A 53 -0.20 8.89 -11.28
CA LEU A 53 -0.16 7.44 -11.14
C LEU A 53 1.20 7.00 -10.58
N PHE A 54 1.15 6.21 -9.52
CA PHE A 54 2.30 5.42 -9.08
C PHE A 54 2.39 4.14 -9.91
N MET A 55 1.28 3.41 -10.03
CA MET A 55 1.18 2.24 -10.90
C MET A 55 -0.25 1.93 -11.33
N THR A 56 -0.39 1.20 -12.44
CA THR A 56 -1.63 0.53 -12.85
C THR A 56 -1.41 -0.97 -12.72
N ALA A 57 -2.32 -1.66 -12.04
CA ALA A 57 -2.21 -3.10 -11.85
C ALA A 57 -2.35 -3.84 -13.18
N ASP A 58 -1.82 -5.06 -13.26
CA ASP A 58 -2.19 -5.98 -14.33
C ASP A 58 -3.66 -6.41 -14.19
N THR A 59 -4.19 -7.14 -15.17
CA THR A 59 -5.60 -7.53 -15.22
C THR A 59 -6.02 -8.48 -14.09
N GLU A 60 -5.06 -9.16 -13.47
CA GLU A 60 -5.27 -10.09 -12.34
C GLU A 60 -4.93 -9.41 -11.00
N GLY A 61 -4.47 -8.17 -11.06
CA GLY A 61 -3.93 -7.42 -9.96
C GLY A 61 -4.98 -6.62 -9.22
N THR A 62 -5.16 -6.97 -7.94
CA THR A 62 -6.14 -6.30 -7.08
C THR A 62 -5.44 -5.75 -5.82
N PRO A 63 -4.73 -4.60 -5.91
CA PRO A 63 -4.19 -3.94 -4.72
C PRO A 63 -5.32 -3.52 -3.77
N ASP A 64 -5.02 -3.58 -2.47
CA ASP A 64 -5.94 -3.27 -1.37
C ASP A 64 -5.25 -2.39 -0.31
N GLY A 65 -5.21 -2.78 0.97
CA GLY A 65 -4.46 -2.09 2.02
C GLY A 65 -2.95 -2.28 1.89
N PHE A 66 -2.18 -1.23 2.19
CA PHE A 66 -0.72 -1.24 2.05
C PHE A 66 -0.01 -0.36 3.09
N ARG A 67 1.31 -0.55 3.23
CA ARG A 67 2.21 0.26 4.08
C ARG A 67 3.55 0.48 3.40
N CYS A 68 4.25 1.57 3.77
CA CYS A 68 5.65 1.76 3.40
C CYS A 68 6.59 1.14 4.43
N ASP A 69 7.70 0.59 3.96
CA ASP A 69 8.88 0.34 4.82
C ASP A 69 9.77 1.59 4.90
N VAL A 70 10.82 1.53 5.72
CA VAL A 70 11.78 2.63 5.93
C VAL A 70 12.56 3.05 4.69
N ASP A 71 12.65 2.21 3.67
CA ASP A 71 13.32 2.50 2.40
C ASP A 71 12.34 3.11 1.38
N GLY A 72 11.07 3.25 1.75
CA GLY A 72 10.01 3.79 0.91
C GLY A 72 9.37 2.76 -0.03
N ASN A 73 9.67 1.46 0.13
CA ASN A 73 9.01 0.44 -0.67
C ASN A 73 7.55 0.29 -0.20
N LEU A 74 6.63 0.13 -1.16
CA LEU A 74 5.20 -0.03 -0.92
C LEU A 74 4.85 -1.52 -0.83
N TRP A 75 4.39 -1.96 0.34
CA TRP A 75 3.96 -3.32 0.62
C TRP A 75 2.43 -3.40 0.57
N ALA A 76 1.88 -3.99 -0.49
CA ALA A 76 0.45 -4.00 -0.76
C ALA A 76 -0.17 -5.39 -0.67
N GLY A 77 -1.25 -5.50 0.11
CA GLY A 77 -2.17 -6.62 0.03
C GLY A 77 -2.70 -6.76 -1.39
N TRP A 78 -2.72 -7.99 -1.88
CA TRP A 78 -2.95 -8.33 -3.28
C TRP A 78 -3.76 -9.62 -3.38
N GLY A 79 -4.52 -9.77 -4.48
CA GLY A 79 -5.16 -11.05 -4.78
C GLY A 79 -6.38 -10.98 -5.68
N MET A 80 -7.33 -11.89 -5.41
CA MET A 80 -8.48 -12.30 -6.25
C MET A 80 -8.15 -13.38 -7.28
N GLY A 81 -7.04 -14.09 -7.12
CA GLY A 81 -6.63 -15.15 -8.04
C GLY A 81 -5.51 -16.02 -7.50
N GLU A 82 -5.62 -17.33 -7.73
CA GLU A 82 -4.57 -18.30 -7.39
C GLU A 82 -3.25 -17.90 -8.05
N GLY A 83 -2.16 -17.92 -7.28
CA GLY A 83 -0.83 -17.48 -7.76
C GLY A 83 -0.59 -15.97 -7.67
N HIS A 84 -1.62 -15.14 -7.45
CA HIS A 84 -1.50 -13.69 -7.28
C HIS A 84 -1.73 -13.26 -5.82
N ASP A 85 -2.50 -14.04 -5.07
CA ASP A 85 -2.84 -13.79 -3.68
C ASP A 85 -1.62 -13.61 -2.77
N GLY A 86 -1.70 -12.63 -1.86
CA GLY A 86 -0.67 -12.35 -0.86
C GLY A 86 -0.24 -10.89 -0.85
N VAL A 87 1.06 -10.62 -0.82
CA VAL A 87 1.61 -9.25 -0.71
C VAL A 87 2.58 -8.96 -1.84
N ARG A 88 2.32 -7.91 -2.64
CA ARG A 88 3.26 -7.37 -3.63
C ARG A 88 4.09 -6.24 -3.00
N VAL A 89 5.37 -6.17 -3.34
CA VAL A 89 6.27 -5.10 -2.90
C VAL A 89 6.78 -4.33 -4.12
N PHE A 90 6.71 -3.01 -4.06
CA PHE A 90 7.18 -2.11 -5.12
C PHE A 90 8.20 -1.11 -4.57
N ALA A 91 9.24 -0.82 -5.33
CA ALA A 91 10.19 0.25 -5.04
C ALA A 91 9.52 1.64 -5.14
N PRO A 92 10.14 2.72 -4.61
CA PRO A 92 9.61 4.08 -4.72
C PRO A 92 9.35 4.59 -6.15
N ASP A 93 9.95 3.95 -7.16
CA ASP A 93 9.75 4.21 -8.60
C ASP A 93 8.74 3.26 -9.26
N ALA A 94 7.99 2.51 -8.46
CA ALA A 94 7.01 1.49 -8.86
C ALA A 94 7.60 0.21 -9.48
N THR A 95 8.91 0.01 -9.47
CA THR A 95 9.52 -1.26 -9.87
C THR A 95 9.05 -2.40 -8.97
N PRO A 96 8.50 -3.52 -9.51
CA PRO A 96 8.14 -4.68 -8.70
C PRO A 96 9.39 -5.33 -8.09
N LEU A 97 9.39 -5.57 -6.77
CA LEU A 97 10.53 -6.14 -6.05
C LEU A 97 10.28 -7.56 -5.58
N ALA A 98 9.08 -7.86 -5.06
CA ALA A 98 8.79 -9.14 -4.45
C ALA A 98 7.30 -9.49 -4.43
N HIS A 99 7.03 -10.78 -4.24
CA HIS A 99 5.72 -11.32 -3.92
C HIS A 99 5.83 -12.33 -2.77
N ILE A 100 5.11 -12.09 -1.68
CA ILE A 100 4.85 -13.10 -0.64
C ILE A 100 3.55 -13.80 -1.00
N HIS A 101 3.63 -15.07 -1.39
CA HIS A 101 2.46 -15.88 -1.69
C HIS A 101 1.69 -16.23 -0.41
N LEU A 102 0.37 -16.03 -0.46
CA LEU A 102 -0.58 -16.56 0.52
C LEU A 102 -1.59 -17.46 -0.21
N PRO A 103 -2.22 -18.43 0.48
CA PRO A 103 -3.23 -19.29 -0.14
C PRO A 103 -4.58 -18.59 -0.37
N GLU A 104 -4.67 -17.30 -0.03
CA GLU A 104 -5.88 -16.48 -0.10
C GLU A 104 -5.52 -15.00 -0.18
N ARG A 105 -6.42 -14.19 -0.75
CA ARG A 105 -6.27 -12.73 -0.89
C ARG A 105 -5.88 -12.08 0.44
N CYS A 106 -4.87 -11.21 0.40
CA CYS A 106 -4.53 -10.33 1.50
C CYS A 106 -5.25 -8.99 1.32
N ALA A 107 -6.10 -8.62 2.28
CA ALA A 107 -6.82 -7.35 2.24
C ALA A 107 -5.98 -6.19 2.82
N ASN A 108 -5.11 -6.46 3.81
CA ASN A 108 -4.32 -5.40 4.43
C ASN A 108 -3.03 -5.94 5.07
N VAL A 109 -2.06 -5.06 5.27
CA VAL A 109 -0.79 -5.36 5.95
C VAL A 109 -0.43 -4.30 6.97
N CYS A 110 0.28 -4.70 8.01
CA CYS A 110 0.84 -3.78 8.99
C CYS A 110 2.17 -4.31 9.53
N PHE A 111 3.16 -3.45 9.64
CA PHE A 111 4.41 -3.78 10.32
C PHE A 111 4.23 -3.64 11.83
N GLY A 112 4.69 -4.64 12.58
CA GLY A 112 4.64 -4.62 14.04
C GLY A 112 5.79 -5.42 14.67
N GLY A 113 5.58 -5.79 15.93
CA GLY A 113 6.63 -6.34 16.79
C GLY A 113 7.57 -5.25 17.32
N ALA A 114 8.36 -5.58 18.35
CA ALA A 114 9.21 -4.61 19.05
C ALA A 114 10.24 -3.89 18.15
N ARG A 115 10.58 -4.49 17.00
CA ARG A 115 11.52 -3.94 16.01
C ARG A 115 10.84 -3.49 14.71
N ARG A 116 9.50 -3.43 14.65
CA ARG A 116 8.71 -3.14 13.43
C ARG A 116 9.06 -4.01 12.22
N ASN A 117 9.64 -5.19 12.44
CA ASN A 117 10.13 -6.08 11.39
C ASN A 117 9.30 -7.37 11.27
N ARG A 118 8.09 -7.37 11.83
CA ARG A 118 7.12 -8.45 11.66
C ARG A 118 5.94 -7.91 10.87
N LEU A 119 5.79 -8.36 9.63
CA LEU A 119 4.67 -8.03 8.77
C LEU A 119 3.47 -8.90 9.17
N PHE A 120 2.40 -8.28 9.64
CA PHE A 120 1.09 -8.90 9.82
C PHE A 120 0.28 -8.70 8.55
N MET A 121 -0.42 -9.76 8.12
CA MET A 121 -1.16 -9.82 6.86
C MET A 121 -2.57 -10.32 7.15
N ALA A 122 -3.55 -9.42 7.09
CA ALA A 122 -4.95 -9.75 7.25
C ALA A 122 -5.50 -10.26 5.91
N ALA A 123 -5.74 -11.55 5.83
CA ALA A 123 -6.31 -12.21 4.66
C ALA A 123 -7.80 -12.51 4.87
N SER A 124 -8.44 -13.14 3.88
CA SER A 124 -9.88 -13.39 3.90
C SER A 124 -10.35 -14.12 5.17
N HIS A 125 -9.71 -15.25 5.51
CA HIS A 125 -10.10 -16.14 6.60
C HIS A 125 -9.05 -16.26 7.70
N SER A 126 -7.84 -15.72 7.49
CA SER A 126 -6.69 -15.92 8.39
C SER A 126 -5.89 -14.64 8.61
N LEU A 127 -5.14 -14.61 9.71
CA LEU A 127 -4.09 -13.64 9.96
C LEU A 127 -2.73 -14.34 9.86
N TYR A 128 -1.89 -13.89 8.93
CA TYR A 128 -0.52 -14.39 8.77
C TYR A 128 0.47 -13.40 9.38
N ALA A 129 1.66 -13.90 9.75
CA ALA A 129 2.74 -13.04 10.19
C ALA A 129 4.09 -13.57 9.71
N LEU A 130 4.94 -12.69 9.20
CA LEU A 130 6.27 -13.01 8.69
C LEU A 130 7.31 -12.03 9.23
N TYR A 131 8.46 -12.53 9.68
CA TYR A 131 9.61 -11.67 9.93
C TYR A 131 10.26 -11.29 8.61
N VAL A 132 10.54 -10.00 8.42
CA VAL A 132 11.16 -9.45 7.22
C VAL A 132 12.45 -8.72 7.57
N ASN A 133 13.32 -8.53 6.57
CA ASN A 133 14.63 -7.90 6.73
C ASN A 133 14.60 -6.36 6.60
N THR A 134 13.43 -5.76 6.76
CA THR A 134 13.23 -4.31 6.80
C THR A 134 12.31 -3.97 7.99
N GLN A 135 12.02 -2.68 8.16
CA GLN A 135 11.12 -2.17 9.18
C GLN A 135 10.00 -1.37 8.54
N GLY A 136 8.81 -1.41 9.13
CA GLY A 136 7.77 -0.45 8.77
C GLY A 136 8.22 0.97 9.03
N ALA A 137 7.79 1.90 8.16
CA ALA A 137 7.98 3.33 8.38
C ALA A 137 7.43 3.75 9.74
N THR A 138 8.13 4.67 10.42
CA THR A 138 7.80 5.09 11.79
C THR A 138 6.47 5.84 11.88
N ALA A 139 6.04 6.43 10.77
CA ALA A 139 4.82 7.24 10.62
C ALA A 139 3.53 6.42 10.33
N CYS A 140 3.55 5.11 10.52
CA CYS A 140 2.44 4.21 10.15
C CYS A 140 1.61 3.70 11.33
#